data_AF-A0A3B9I2Z5-F1
#
_entry.id   AF-A0A3B9I2Z5-F1
#
_cell.length_a   1.000
_cell.length_b   1.000
_cell.length_c   1.000
_cell.angle_alpha   90.00
_cell.angle_beta   90.00
_cell.angle_gamma   90.00
#
_symmetry.space_group_name_H-M   'P 1'
#
loop_
_entity.id
_entity.type
_entity.pdbx_description
1 polymer ?
#
loop_
_entity_poly.entity_id
_entity_poly.type
_entity_poly.pdbx_seq_one_letter_code
_entity_poly.pdbx_strand_id
1 'polypeptide(L)'
;MNIEKVAIIGLGSLGVLYAHHFSKRMDKENLKIIADKKRIERYRREGIYCNGEYCDFNYVDFEEKDEPVDLAIFSVKFGGLDDAISMMGNQIGEHTIILSTLNGITSEKIIGKTYGDEKIVHCVAQGMDAAKLDNELIYKNMGILCFGDLDSKTPSNKVKVVADFFERMQLPYEIDNHMDKRMWGKF
;
A
#
# COMPACT_ATOMS: atom_id res chain seq x y z
N MET A 1 6.50 16.33 8.52
CA MET A 1 5.88 15.74 7.32
C MET A 1 4.67 14.98 7.80
N ASN A 2 3.51 15.22 7.19
CA ASN A 2 2.29 14.47 7.42
C ASN A 2 1.93 13.77 6.11
N ILE A 3 1.43 12.54 6.19
CA ILE A 3 0.90 11.83 5.01
C ILE A 3 -0.51 12.34 4.77
N GLU A 4 -0.71 12.97 3.60
CA GLU A 4 -2.00 13.46 3.13
C GLU A 4 -2.34 12.85 1.75
N LYS A 5 -1.35 12.61 0.89
CA LYS A 5 -1.51 11.97 -0.42
C LYS A 5 -0.98 10.54 -0.40
N VAL A 6 -1.80 9.59 -0.86
CA VAL A 6 -1.48 8.16 -0.91
C VAL A 6 -1.67 7.64 -2.33
N ALA A 7 -0.70 6.89 -2.84
CA ALA A 7 -0.85 6.10 -4.05
C ALA A 7 -0.81 4.60 -3.72
N ILE A 8 -1.75 3.84 -4.29
CA ILE A 8 -1.78 2.38 -4.19
C ILE A 8 -1.67 1.79 -5.60
N ILE A 9 -0.76 0.83 -5.76
CA ILE A 9 -0.68 0.01 -6.97
C ILE A 9 -1.01 -1.45 -6.66
N GLY A 10 -1.87 -2.02 -7.52
CA GLY A 10 -2.45 -3.34 -7.34
C GLY A 10 -3.82 -3.29 -6.66
N LEU A 11 -4.84 -3.85 -7.29
CA LEU A 11 -6.17 -4.07 -6.70
C LEU A 11 -6.44 -5.57 -6.53
N GLY A 12 -5.49 -6.28 -5.93
CA GLY A 12 -5.70 -7.60 -5.34
C GLY A 12 -6.50 -7.50 -4.04
N SER A 13 -6.52 -8.56 -3.23
CA SER A 13 -7.26 -8.54 -1.96
C SER A 13 -6.81 -7.42 -1.03
N LEU A 14 -5.51 -7.30 -0.78
CA LEU A 14 -4.98 -6.25 0.13
C LEU A 14 -5.10 -4.85 -0.47
N GLY A 15 -4.86 -4.70 -1.77
CA GLY A 15 -5.00 -3.42 -2.46
C GLY A 15 -6.42 -2.86 -2.34
N VAL A 16 -7.44 -3.69 -2.59
CA VAL A 16 -8.84 -3.29 -2.40
C VAL A 16 -9.14 -3.02 -0.92
N LEU A 17 -8.63 -3.84 0.00
CA LEU A 17 -8.85 -3.68 1.43
C LEU A 17 -8.37 -2.32 1.93
N TYR A 18 -7.13 -1.95 1.63
CA TYR A 18 -6.56 -0.67 2.05
C TYR A 18 -7.17 0.51 1.28
N ALA A 19 -7.39 0.38 -0.04
CA ALA A 19 -8.02 1.42 -0.84
C ALA A 19 -9.44 1.73 -0.35
N HIS A 20 -10.25 0.69 -0.11
CA HIS A 20 -11.61 0.86 0.43
C HIS A 20 -11.56 1.51 1.80
N HIS A 21 -10.71 1.02 2.72
CA HIS A 21 -10.59 1.58 4.06
C HIS A 21 -10.20 3.07 4.06
N PHE A 22 -9.21 3.45 3.25
CA PHE A 22 -8.77 4.84 3.14
C PHE A 22 -9.78 5.72 2.40
N SER A 23 -10.48 5.22 1.38
CA SER A 23 -11.50 5.99 0.66
C SER A 23 -12.68 6.46 1.54
N LYS A 24 -12.87 5.85 2.71
CA LYS A 24 -13.88 6.25 3.70
C LYS A 24 -13.43 7.38 4.61
N ARG A 25 -12.14 7.74 4.57
CA ARG A 25 -11.49 8.62 5.54
C ARG A 25 -10.60 9.70 4.92
N MET A 26 -10.36 9.59 3.63
CA MET A 26 -9.59 10.54 2.84
C MET A 26 -10.45 11.12 1.73
N ASP A 27 -10.15 12.34 1.33
CA ASP A 27 -10.71 12.91 0.11
C ASP A 27 -10.30 12.07 -1.10
N LYS A 28 -11.22 11.89 -2.04
CA LYS A 28 -11.04 11.04 -3.22
C LYS A 28 -9.79 11.40 -4.04
N GLU A 29 -9.50 12.70 -4.18
CA GLU A 29 -8.33 13.20 -4.92
C GLU A 29 -6.99 12.83 -4.25
N ASN A 30 -7.01 12.62 -2.93
CA ASN A 30 -5.81 12.32 -2.14
C ASN A 30 -5.47 10.82 -2.09
N LEU A 31 -6.37 9.94 -2.54
CA LEU A 31 -6.14 8.50 -2.63
C LEU A 31 -6.14 8.05 -4.09
N LYS A 32 -4.96 7.85 -4.66
CA LYS A 32 -4.76 7.51 -6.07
C LYS A 32 -4.58 6.01 -6.24
N ILE A 33 -5.34 5.41 -7.14
CA ILE A 33 -5.14 4.04 -7.60
C ILE A 33 -4.40 4.07 -8.94
N ILE A 34 -3.13 3.69 -8.92
CA ILE A 34 -2.26 3.75 -10.08
C ILE A 34 -2.43 2.47 -10.92
N ALA A 35 -2.72 2.65 -12.20
CA ALA A 35 -2.89 1.57 -13.15
C ALA A 35 -2.64 2.04 -14.59
N ASP A 36 -2.62 1.10 -15.53
CA ASP A 36 -2.64 1.42 -16.96
C ASP A 36 -4.09 1.62 -17.45
N LYS A 37 -4.25 2.36 -18.57
CA LYS A 37 -5.55 2.61 -19.22
C LYS A 37 -6.44 1.37 -19.34
N LYS A 38 -5.89 0.22 -19.74
CA LYS A 38 -6.65 -1.02 -19.91
C LYS A 38 -7.20 -1.53 -18.58
N ARG A 39 -6.41 -1.49 -17.51
CA ARG A 39 -6.86 -1.83 -16.15
C ARG A 39 -7.89 -0.83 -15.64
N ILE A 40 -7.70 0.47 -15.86
CA ILE A 40 -8.64 1.52 -15.46
C ILE A 40 -9.99 1.34 -16.13
N GLU A 41 -10.01 1.15 -17.45
CA GLU A 41 -11.24 0.88 -18.22
C GLU A 41 -11.96 -0.35 -17.69
N ARG A 42 -11.22 -1.42 -17.38
CA ARG A 42 -11.79 -2.62 -16.76
C ARG A 42 -12.40 -2.31 -15.40
N TYR A 43 -11.70 -1.60 -14.52
CA TYR A 43 -12.21 -1.27 -13.19
C TYR A 43 -13.46 -0.39 -13.25
N ARG A 44 -13.53 0.55 -14.20
CA ARG A 44 -14.72 1.39 -14.43
C ARG A 44 -15.89 0.60 -15.00
N ARG A 45 -15.63 -0.35 -15.91
CA ARG A 45 -16.67 -1.16 -16.57
C ARG A 45 -17.25 -2.22 -15.64
N GLU A 46 -16.39 -2.97 -14.96
CA GLU A 46 -16.79 -4.10 -14.10
C GLU A 46 -17.12 -3.63 -12.69
N GLY A 47 -16.60 -2.47 -12.28
CA GLY A 47 -16.64 -2.03 -10.89
C GLY A 47 -15.66 -2.81 -10.02
N ILE A 48 -15.36 -2.25 -8.85
CA ILE A 48 -14.66 -2.94 -7.77
C ILE A 48 -15.59 -2.89 -6.56
N TYR A 49 -15.71 -3.99 -5.84
CA TYR A 49 -16.60 -4.10 -4.69
C TYR A 49 -15.83 -4.58 -3.46
N CYS A 50 -16.28 -4.15 -2.29
CA CYS A 50 -15.75 -4.57 -1.01
C CYS A 50 -16.91 -4.78 -0.03
N ASN A 51 -17.12 -6.01 0.44
CA ASN A 51 -18.22 -6.39 1.32
C ASN A 51 -19.59 -5.89 0.80
N GLY A 52 -19.89 -6.12 -0.48
CA GLY A 52 -21.12 -5.69 -1.14
C GLY A 52 -21.19 -4.21 -1.52
N GLU A 53 -20.19 -3.40 -1.16
CA GLU A 53 -20.18 -1.97 -1.46
C GLU A 53 -19.34 -1.64 -2.70
N TYR A 54 -19.89 -0.84 -3.62
CA TYR A 54 -19.13 -0.31 -4.76
C TYR A 54 -18.04 0.65 -4.30
N CYS A 55 -16.81 0.39 -4.75
CA CYS A 55 -15.64 1.20 -4.48
C CYS A 55 -15.43 2.26 -5.58
N ASP A 56 -15.88 3.49 -5.32
CA ASP A 56 -15.66 4.62 -6.21
C ASP A 56 -14.26 5.25 -6.01
N PHE A 57 -13.24 4.59 -6.54
CA PHE A 57 -11.84 5.04 -6.42
C PHE A 57 -11.45 6.11 -7.44
N ASN A 58 -10.42 6.90 -7.10
CA ASN A 58 -9.73 7.76 -8.05
C ASN A 58 -8.67 6.95 -8.82
N TYR A 59 -8.94 6.65 -10.09
CA TYR A 59 -8.02 5.91 -10.96
C TYR A 59 -7.15 6.89 -11.75
N VAL A 60 -5.83 6.76 -11.61
CA VAL A 60 -4.84 7.61 -12.28
C VAL A 60 -4.00 6.76 -13.22
N ASP A 61 -3.88 7.16 -14.48
CA ASP A 61 -3.01 6.49 -15.45
C ASP A 61 -1.55 6.74 -15.09
N PHE A 62 -0.72 5.71 -15.12
CA PHE A 62 0.68 5.82 -14.68
C PHE A 62 1.52 6.80 -15.52
N GLU A 63 1.10 7.11 -16.75
CA GLU A 63 1.76 8.10 -17.61
C GLU A 63 1.48 9.55 -17.17
N GLU A 64 0.43 9.78 -16.36
CA GLU A 64 0.10 11.09 -15.83
C GLU A 64 1.19 11.57 -14.87
N LYS A 65 1.66 12.79 -15.12
CA LYS A 65 2.60 13.49 -14.26
C LYS A 65 1.80 14.29 -13.25
N ASP A 66 2.02 14.01 -11.99
CA ASP A 66 1.40 14.69 -10.87
C ASP A 66 2.44 14.91 -9.78
N GLU A 67 2.06 15.66 -8.74
CA GLU A 67 2.88 15.78 -7.55
C GLU A 67 3.08 14.40 -6.91
N PRO A 68 4.33 14.07 -6.52
CA PRO A 68 4.62 12.86 -5.78
C PRO A 68 3.77 12.73 -4.51
N VAL A 69 3.48 11.49 -4.14
CA VAL A 69 2.68 11.20 -2.94
C VAL A 69 3.56 11.15 -1.69
N ASP A 70 2.94 11.30 -0.52
CA ASP A 70 3.62 11.15 0.76
C ASP A 70 3.84 9.67 1.10
N LEU A 71 2.89 8.80 0.70
CA LEU A 71 2.92 7.36 0.94
C LEU A 71 2.55 6.58 -0.33
N ALA A 72 3.42 5.65 -0.71
CA ALA A 72 3.20 4.70 -1.79
C ALA A 72 3.05 3.27 -1.24
N ILE A 73 1.98 2.57 -1.62
CA ILE A 73 1.69 1.21 -1.18
C ILE A 73 1.70 0.26 -2.39
N PHE A 74 2.63 -0.69 -2.35
CA PHE A 74 2.73 -1.77 -3.31
C PHE A 74 1.93 -2.98 -2.82
N SER A 75 0.87 -3.35 -3.54
CA SER A 75 -0.02 -4.46 -3.19
C SER A 75 -0.27 -5.43 -4.36
N VAL A 76 0.77 -5.59 -5.17
CA VAL A 76 0.82 -6.54 -6.29
C VAL A 76 1.32 -7.91 -5.84
N LYS A 77 1.17 -8.93 -6.69
CA LYS A 77 1.88 -10.20 -6.52
C LYS A 77 3.33 -10.05 -6.98
N PHE A 78 4.22 -10.91 -6.48
CA PHE A 78 5.66 -10.84 -6.78
C PHE A 78 5.96 -10.79 -8.28
N GLY A 79 5.26 -11.59 -9.10
CA GLY A 79 5.45 -11.59 -10.56
C GLY A 79 5.02 -10.32 -11.30
N GLY A 80 4.34 -9.37 -10.63
CA GLY A 80 4.00 -8.05 -11.17
C GLY A 80 4.74 -6.90 -10.48
N LEU A 81 5.76 -7.19 -9.68
CA LEU A 81 6.48 -6.19 -8.89
C LEU A 81 7.28 -5.24 -9.78
N ASP A 82 8.01 -5.74 -10.77
CA ASP A 82 8.86 -4.90 -11.64
C ASP A 82 8.01 -3.92 -12.46
N ASP A 83 6.88 -4.38 -13.01
CA ASP A 83 5.90 -3.51 -13.68
C ASP A 83 5.35 -2.46 -12.73
N ALA A 84 5.00 -2.84 -11.50
CA ALA A 84 4.47 -1.92 -10.51
C ALA A 84 5.50 -0.86 -10.10
N ILE A 85 6.77 -1.24 -9.96
CA ILE A 85 7.87 -0.31 -9.76
C ILE A 85 7.91 0.65 -10.94
N SER A 86 7.99 0.18 -12.19
CA SER A 86 8.03 1.09 -13.34
C SER A 86 6.86 2.07 -13.37
N MET A 87 5.64 1.61 -13.09
CA MET A 87 4.42 2.43 -13.14
C MET A 87 4.32 3.46 -12.01
N MET A 88 4.92 3.19 -10.84
CA MET A 88 4.88 4.11 -9.71
C MET A 88 5.84 5.29 -9.85
N GLY A 89 6.73 5.29 -10.85
CA GLY A 89 7.82 6.27 -10.98
C GLY A 89 7.38 7.74 -10.90
N ASN A 90 6.27 8.11 -11.54
CA ASN A 90 5.75 9.48 -11.51
C ASN A 90 5.12 9.89 -10.17
N GLN A 91 4.93 8.94 -9.25
CA GLN A 91 4.32 9.17 -7.93
C GLN A 91 5.36 9.17 -6.80
N ILE A 92 6.61 8.75 -7.06
CA ILE A 92 7.68 8.66 -6.06
C ILE A 92 8.59 9.88 -6.16
N GLY A 93 8.68 10.64 -5.08
CA GLY A 93 9.55 11.81 -4.93
C GLY A 93 10.57 11.63 -3.81
N GLU A 94 11.32 12.69 -3.51
CA GLU A 94 12.38 12.67 -2.51
C GLU A 94 11.88 12.26 -1.11
N HIS A 95 10.66 12.66 -0.75
CA HIS A 95 10.10 12.46 0.59
C HIS A 95 9.04 11.35 0.66
N THR A 96 8.79 10.64 -0.43
CA THR A 96 7.78 9.57 -0.44
C THR A 96 8.22 8.40 0.43
N ILE A 97 7.37 7.98 1.36
CA ILE A 97 7.52 6.74 2.12
C ILE A 97 6.91 5.58 1.31
N ILE A 98 7.55 4.43 1.32
CA ILE A 98 7.10 3.26 0.56
C ILE A 98 6.85 2.06 1.49
N LEU A 99 5.69 1.43 1.31
CA LEU A 99 5.29 0.17 1.95
C LEU A 99 5.04 -0.90 0.88
N SER A 100 5.50 -2.12 1.15
CA SER A 100 5.18 -3.30 0.35
C SER A 100 4.39 -4.29 1.17
N THR A 101 3.19 -4.63 0.72
CA THR A 101 2.32 -5.61 1.41
C THR A 101 2.57 -7.04 0.94
N LEU A 102 3.58 -7.26 0.10
CA LEU A 102 4.04 -8.59 -0.28
C LEU A 102 4.67 -9.29 0.92
N ASN A 103 4.52 -10.61 1.00
CA ASN A 103 5.16 -11.39 2.05
C ASN A 103 6.65 -11.59 1.75
N GLY A 104 7.47 -11.57 2.81
CA GLY A 104 8.92 -11.73 2.73
C GLY A 104 9.64 -10.39 2.55
N ILE A 105 10.98 -10.41 2.50
CA ILE A 105 11.83 -9.20 2.46
C ILE A 105 12.35 -8.84 1.05
N THR A 106 12.04 -9.68 0.06
CA THR A 106 12.62 -9.54 -1.27
C THR A 106 12.05 -8.33 -2.01
N SER A 107 10.76 -8.03 -1.84
CA SER A 107 10.11 -6.90 -2.49
C SER A 107 10.76 -5.57 -2.14
N GLU A 108 11.04 -5.37 -0.86
CA GLU A 108 11.59 -4.15 -0.28
C GLU A 108 12.98 -3.88 -0.84
N LYS A 109 13.81 -4.91 -0.99
CA LYS A 109 15.13 -4.80 -1.61
C LYS A 109 15.06 -4.41 -3.08
N ILE A 110 14.09 -4.96 -3.82
CA ILE A 110 13.93 -4.65 -5.25
C ILE A 110 13.42 -3.22 -5.43
N ILE A 111 12.42 -2.81 -4.65
CA ILE A 111 11.87 -1.44 -4.66
C ILE A 111 12.96 -0.44 -4.22
N GLY A 112 13.66 -0.73 -3.12
CA GLY A 112 14.70 0.13 -2.56
C GLY A 112 15.90 0.31 -3.49
N LYS A 113 16.27 -0.70 -4.28
CA LYS A 113 17.28 -0.56 -5.33
C LYS A 113 16.90 0.50 -6.38
N THR A 114 15.61 0.68 -6.65
CA THR A 114 15.13 1.66 -7.65
C THR A 114 14.89 3.03 -7.04
N TYR A 115 14.28 3.09 -5.85
CA TYR A 115 13.81 4.36 -5.26
C TYR A 115 14.61 4.86 -4.05
N GLY A 116 15.51 4.03 -3.52
CA GLY A 116 16.27 4.30 -2.30
C GLY A 116 15.73 3.52 -1.10
N ASP A 117 16.61 2.76 -0.44
CA ASP A 117 16.29 2.00 0.78
C ASP A 117 15.83 2.93 1.92
N GLU A 118 16.27 4.19 1.92
CA GLU A 118 15.87 5.21 2.88
C GLU A 118 14.40 5.62 2.77
N LYS A 119 13.67 5.21 1.72
CA LYS A 119 12.21 5.44 1.59
C LYS A 119 11.37 4.29 2.11
N ILE A 120 11.96 3.10 2.26
CA ILE A 120 11.24 1.90 2.67
C ILE A 120 10.88 1.94 4.15
N VAL A 121 9.67 1.53 4.47
CA VAL A 121 9.27 1.07 5.81
C VAL A 121 8.86 -0.40 5.65
N HIS A 122 9.45 -1.28 6.45
CA HIS A 122 9.18 -2.70 6.36
C HIS A 122 7.83 -3.02 6.99
N CYS A 123 7.01 -3.83 6.33
CA CYS A 123 5.72 -4.22 6.88
C CYS A 123 5.32 -5.66 6.54
N VAL A 124 4.40 -6.19 7.33
CA VAL A 124 3.80 -7.51 7.16
C VAL A 124 2.32 -7.41 7.53
N ALA A 125 1.45 -7.72 6.57
CA ALA A 125 0.02 -7.85 6.80
C ALA A 125 -0.28 -9.20 7.49
N GLN A 126 -1.06 -9.18 8.58
CA GLN A 126 -1.36 -10.37 9.41
C GLN A 126 -2.80 -10.40 9.93
N GLY A 127 -3.38 -11.60 10.06
CA GLY A 127 -4.67 -11.80 10.73
C GLY A 127 -5.92 -11.43 9.91
N MET A 128 -5.78 -11.12 8.62
CA MET A 128 -6.93 -10.89 7.74
C MET A 128 -7.48 -12.19 7.13
N ASP A 129 -8.79 -12.21 6.89
CA ASP A 129 -9.51 -13.26 6.15
C ASP A 129 -10.02 -12.76 4.79
N ALA A 130 -9.16 -12.03 4.08
CA ALA A 130 -9.47 -11.35 2.83
C ALA A 130 -9.45 -12.30 1.61
N ALA A 131 -10.61 -12.53 1.01
CA ALA A 131 -10.75 -13.28 -0.23
C ALA A 131 -11.34 -12.38 -1.33
N LYS A 132 -10.69 -12.35 -2.50
CA LYS A 132 -11.18 -11.62 -3.66
C LYS A 132 -11.69 -12.61 -4.70
N LEU A 133 -13.00 -12.58 -4.96
CA LEU A 133 -13.65 -13.35 -6.02
C LEU A 133 -14.02 -12.37 -7.14
N ASP A 134 -13.45 -12.58 -8.32
CA ASP A 134 -13.58 -11.67 -9.46
C ASP A 134 -13.24 -10.21 -9.09
N ASN A 135 -14.24 -9.33 -9.06
CA ASN A 135 -14.13 -7.91 -8.77
C ASN A 135 -14.56 -7.53 -7.35
N GLU A 136 -14.95 -8.50 -6.52
CA GLU A 136 -15.40 -8.27 -5.14
C GLU A 136 -14.41 -8.83 -4.11
N LEU A 137 -14.01 -7.99 -3.16
CA LEU A 137 -13.33 -8.39 -1.94
C LEU A 137 -14.36 -8.68 -0.84
N ILE A 138 -14.21 -9.81 -0.15
CA ILE A 138 -14.98 -10.17 1.03
C ILE A 138 -14.02 -10.47 2.19
N TYR A 139 -14.30 -9.91 3.36
CA TYR A 139 -13.58 -10.20 4.60
C TYR A 139 -14.46 -9.90 5.83
N LYS A 140 -14.18 -10.54 6.97
CA LYS A 140 -14.77 -10.20 8.28
C LYS A 140 -13.76 -9.55 9.21
N ASN A 141 -12.50 -9.97 9.12
CA ASN A 141 -11.38 -9.43 9.86
C ASN A 141 -10.39 -8.79 8.87
N MET A 142 -10.17 -7.48 9.01
CA MET A 142 -9.17 -6.78 8.19
C MET A 142 -7.74 -7.04 8.63
N GLY A 143 -7.55 -7.67 9.80
CA GLY A 143 -6.24 -7.93 10.38
C GLY A 143 -5.55 -6.65 10.86
N ILE A 144 -4.23 -6.73 10.97
CA ILE A 144 -3.35 -5.62 11.31
C ILE A 144 -2.23 -5.52 10.27
N LEU A 145 -1.74 -4.30 10.06
CA LEU A 145 -0.48 -4.07 9.37
C LEU A 145 0.62 -3.86 10.42
N CYS A 146 1.49 -4.86 10.59
CA CYS A 146 2.66 -4.71 11.44
C CYS A 146 3.79 -4.07 10.64
N PHE A 147 4.42 -3.02 11.13
CA PHE A 147 5.48 -2.33 10.40
C PHE A 147 6.53 -1.69 11.31
N GLY A 148 7.70 -1.37 10.75
CA GLY A 148 8.74 -0.65 11.46
C GLY A 148 10.12 -0.75 10.83
N ASP A 149 11.15 -0.52 11.64
CA ASP A 149 12.54 -0.61 11.24
C ASP A 149 13.06 -2.07 11.31
N LEU A 150 14.10 -2.40 10.55
CA LEU A 150 14.65 -3.76 10.54
C LEU A 150 15.25 -4.19 11.87
N ASP A 151 16.07 -3.33 12.47
CA ASP A 151 16.68 -3.55 13.78
C ASP A 151 17.03 -2.20 14.41
N SER A 152 16.14 -1.68 15.26
CA SER A 152 16.31 -0.41 15.95
C SER A 152 15.79 -0.47 17.39
N LYS A 153 16.38 0.32 18.29
CA LYS A 153 15.89 0.46 19.66
C LYS A 153 14.62 1.32 19.75
N THR A 154 14.45 2.25 18.82
CA THR A 154 13.34 3.20 18.81
C THR A 154 12.84 3.44 17.38
N PRO A 155 11.54 3.65 17.18
CA PRO A 155 10.99 3.91 15.84
C PRO A 155 11.64 5.13 15.18
N SER A 156 12.04 4.97 13.92
CA SER A 156 12.52 6.07 13.08
C SER A 156 11.43 7.09 12.81
N ASN A 157 11.81 8.27 12.30
CA ASN A 157 10.84 9.32 12.00
C ASN A 157 9.80 8.87 10.95
N LYS A 158 10.21 8.10 9.93
CA LYS A 158 9.27 7.56 8.93
C LYS A 158 8.23 6.63 9.57
N VAL A 159 8.66 5.74 10.46
CA VAL A 159 7.76 4.83 11.18
C VAL A 159 6.75 5.61 12.02
N LYS A 160 7.19 6.67 12.72
CA LYS A 160 6.28 7.55 13.48
C LYS A 160 5.27 8.25 12.57
N VAL A 161 5.71 8.79 11.44
CA VAL A 161 4.83 9.46 10.46
C VAL A 161 3.78 8.49 9.90
N VAL A 162 4.17 7.24 9.61
CA VAL A 162 3.22 6.20 9.17
C VAL A 162 2.26 5.80 10.29
N ALA A 163 2.74 5.67 11.52
CA ALA A 163 1.89 5.38 12.68
C ALA A 163 0.85 6.47 12.92
N ASP A 164 1.27 7.74 12.92
CA ASP A 164 0.36 8.88 13.07
C ASP A 164 -0.70 8.89 11.96
N PHE A 165 -0.32 8.54 10.72
CA PHE A 165 -1.25 8.41 9.60
C PHE A 165 -2.24 7.27 9.80
N PHE A 166 -1.78 6.07 10.14
CA PHE A 166 -2.65 4.93 10.38
C PHE A 166 -3.58 5.13 11.57
N GLU A 167 -3.14 5.83 12.62
CA GLU A 167 -3.96 6.25 13.75
C GLU A 167 -5.11 7.17 13.27
N ARG A 168 -4.79 8.24 12.52
CA ARG A 168 -5.82 9.13 11.93
C ARG A 168 -6.79 8.39 11.02
N MET A 169 -6.27 7.42 10.25
CA MET A 169 -7.06 6.58 9.36
C MET A 169 -7.75 5.42 10.08
N GLN A 170 -7.59 5.27 11.39
CA GLN A 170 -8.13 4.15 12.18
C GLN A 170 -7.84 2.79 11.53
N LEU A 171 -6.66 2.65 10.90
CA LEU A 171 -6.19 1.39 10.35
C LEU A 171 -5.52 0.62 11.48
N PRO A 172 -5.92 -0.61 11.82
CA PRO A 172 -5.24 -1.39 12.85
C PRO A 172 -3.78 -1.67 12.48
N TYR A 173 -2.86 -1.33 13.39
CA TYR A 173 -1.44 -1.52 13.17
C TYR A 173 -0.70 -1.94 14.44
N GLU A 174 0.51 -2.45 14.25
CA GLU A 174 1.48 -2.72 15.32
C GLU A 174 2.85 -2.23 14.87
N ILE A 175 3.56 -1.52 15.74
CA ILE A 175 4.96 -1.15 15.47
C ILE A 175 5.87 -2.24 16.01
N ASP A 176 6.74 -2.79 15.16
CA ASP A 176 7.88 -3.59 15.59
C ASP A 176 9.18 -3.03 15.02
N ASN A 177 10.18 -2.81 15.88
CA ASN A 177 11.50 -2.30 15.47
C ASN A 177 12.51 -3.41 15.16
N HIS A 178 12.07 -4.67 15.13
CA HIS A 178 12.79 -5.87 14.73
C HIS A 178 12.05 -6.55 13.58
N MET A 179 11.75 -5.78 12.53
CA MET A 179 11.03 -6.30 11.36
C MET A 179 11.79 -7.39 10.63
N ASP A 180 13.13 -7.46 10.77
CA ASP A 180 13.92 -8.57 10.28
C ASP A 180 13.33 -9.91 10.77
N LYS A 181 13.14 -10.09 12.08
CA LYS A 181 12.61 -11.31 12.68
C LYS A 181 11.17 -11.58 12.23
N ARG A 182 10.33 -10.55 12.14
CA ARG A 182 8.92 -10.71 11.73
C ARG A 182 8.76 -11.09 10.27
N MET A 183 9.56 -10.51 9.39
CA MET A 183 9.50 -10.81 7.97
C MET A 183 10.01 -12.22 7.65
N TRP A 184 10.93 -12.75 8.45
CA TRP A 184 11.40 -14.14 8.36
C TRP A 184 10.51 -15.15 9.11
N GLY A 185 9.86 -14.73 10.21
CA GLY A 185 9.07 -15.57 11.12
C GLY A 185 7.70 -16.02 10.60
N LYS A 186 7.43 -15.92 9.29
CA LYS A 186 6.28 -16.62 8.66
C LYS A 186 6.57 -18.11 8.37
N PHE A 187 7.64 -18.66 8.96
CA PHE A 187 8.00 -20.07 8.99
C PHE A 187 8.36 -20.51 10.41
#